data_AF-A0A656CEY9-F1
#
_entry.id   AF-A0A656CEY9-F1
#
_cell.length_a   1.000
_cell.length_b   1.000
_cell.length_c   1.000
_cell.angle_alpha   90.00
_cell.angle_beta   90.00
_cell.angle_gamma   90.00
#
_symmetry.space_group_name_H-M   'P 1'
#
loop_
_entity.id
_entity.type
_entity.pdbx_description
1 polymer ?
#
loop_
_entity_poly.entity_id
_entity_poly.type
_entity_poly.pdbx_seq_one_letter_code
_entity_poly.pdbx_strand_id
1 'polypeptide(L)'
;MKAEERKREKYLPTLLVQQIRLQWYKDCRGGNAAAQRNQYPRAMRLPKDFFSYYSFGLPTHFASIVQRPDGFRIDRDCRRLMEWKPNGTMRLHPFELIQQESGIQVHYRYDWHIGAMPERYTYDKTGQKQPLNELALDLIPGDYGRAVCNGRFRDWDTGIWYYALDILNVMPLTELTDSLTSFTDREPSKIYTKIDRLW
;
A
#
# COMPACT_ATOMS: atom_id res chain seq x y z
N MET A 1 -29.20 -2.55 -21.80
CA MET A 1 -28.52 -3.53 -20.93
C MET A 1 -27.23 -4.05 -21.55
N LYS A 2 -27.23 -5.03 -22.47
CA LYS A 2 -25.97 -5.66 -22.99
C LYS A 2 -24.90 -4.70 -23.54
N ALA A 3 -25.29 -3.58 -24.18
CA ALA A 3 -24.33 -2.62 -24.75
C ALA A 3 -23.71 -1.67 -23.71
N GLU A 4 -24.45 -1.34 -22.64
CA GLU A 4 -23.93 -0.54 -21.52
C GLU A 4 -23.10 -1.40 -20.57
N GLU A 5 -23.48 -2.65 -20.35
CA GLU A 5 -22.69 -3.65 -19.60
C GLU A 5 -21.35 -3.92 -20.29
N ARG A 6 -21.33 -4.16 -21.62
CA ARG A 6 -20.08 -4.29 -22.40
C ARG A 6 -19.21 -3.04 -22.35
N LYS A 7 -19.81 -1.85 -22.31
CA LYS A 7 -19.05 -0.60 -22.16
C LYS A 7 -18.47 -0.52 -20.75
N ARG A 8 -19.21 -0.89 -19.71
CA ARG A 8 -18.78 -0.88 -18.31
C ARG A 8 -17.61 -1.85 -18.04
N GLU A 9 -17.66 -3.06 -18.58
CA GLU A 9 -16.56 -4.04 -18.49
C GLU A 9 -15.25 -3.49 -19.06
N LYS A 10 -15.30 -2.73 -20.15
CA LYS A 10 -14.10 -2.14 -20.78
C LYS A 10 -13.32 -1.19 -19.87
N TYR A 11 -13.96 -0.67 -18.81
CA TYR A 11 -13.40 0.36 -17.94
C TYR A 11 -13.09 -0.11 -16.53
N LEU A 12 -13.42 -1.37 -16.20
CA LEU A 12 -13.03 -1.93 -14.92
C LEU A 12 -11.51 -2.12 -14.87
N PRO A 13 -10.87 -1.82 -13.74
CA PRO A 13 -9.44 -1.97 -13.61
C PRO A 13 -9.06 -3.45 -13.68
N THR A 14 -7.89 -3.75 -14.25
CA THR A 14 -7.28 -5.09 -14.24
C THR A 14 -6.39 -5.32 -13.01
N LEU A 15 -6.23 -4.30 -12.18
CA LEU A 15 -5.42 -4.29 -10.98
C LEU A 15 -6.13 -3.50 -9.88
N LEU A 16 -6.32 -4.11 -8.72
CA LEU A 16 -6.79 -3.40 -7.53
C LEU A 16 -5.61 -3.10 -6.63
N VAL A 17 -5.56 -1.86 -6.12
CA VAL A 17 -4.55 -1.44 -5.14
C VAL A 17 -5.19 -0.66 -4.01
N GLN A 18 -4.84 -1.04 -2.78
CA GLN A 18 -5.19 -0.31 -1.57
C GLN A 18 -3.93 -0.12 -0.72
N GLN A 19 -3.67 1.12 -0.33
CA GLN A 19 -2.64 1.49 0.61
C GLN A 19 -3.29 2.03 1.88
N ILE A 20 -2.97 1.40 3.01
CA ILE A 20 -3.39 1.80 4.35
C ILE A 20 -2.14 2.19 5.12
N ARG A 21 -2.11 3.40 5.67
CA ARG A 21 -1.07 3.87 6.58
C ARG A 21 -1.67 4.08 7.95
N LEU A 22 -1.15 3.38 8.95
CA LEU A 22 -1.48 3.60 10.35
C LEU A 22 -0.30 4.28 11.04
N GLN A 23 -0.50 5.51 11.53
CA GLN A 23 0.52 6.35 12.16
C GLN A 23 0.27 6.50 13.67
N TRP A 24 1.32 6.57 14.48
CA TRP A 24 1.23 6.88 15.91
C TRP A 24 2.47 7.62 16.40
N TYR A 25 2.34 8.26 17.56
CA TYR A 25 3.43 8.98 18.22
C TYR A 25 3.95 8.20 19.43
N LYS A 26 4.96 8.77 20.10
CA LYS A 26 5.68 8.13 21.21
C LYS A 26 4.76 7.74 22.38
N ASP A 27 3.73 8.54 22.65
CA ASP A 27 2.72 8.30 23.68
C ASP A 27 1.91 7.00 23.45
N CYS A 28 1.75 6.60 22.20
CA CYS A 28 1.02 5.39 21.79
C CYS A 28 1.94 4.23 21.40
N ARG A 29 3.25 4.29 21.66
CA ARG A 29 4.22 3.35 21.08
C ARG A 29 4.02 1.89 21.52
N GLY A 30 3.65 1.64 22.77
CA GLY A 30 3.63 0.30 23.37
C GLY A 30 2.33 -0.06 24.09
N GLY A 31 2.38 -1.15 24.86
CA GLY A 31 1.29 -1.58 25.74
C GLY A 31 -0.04 -1.81 25.02
N ASN A 32 -1.12 -1.34 25.62
CA ASN A 32 -2.48 -1.49 25.09
C ASN A 32 -2.63 -0.90 23.67
N ALA A 33 -1.98 0.25 23.41
CA ALA A 33 -2.03 0.87 22.09
C ALA A 33 -1.43 -0.05 21.01
N ALA A 34 -0.34 -0.75 21.31
CA ALA A 34 0.24 -1.74 20.40
C ALA A 34 -0.67 -2.96 20.18
N ALA A 35 -1.33 -3.45 21.25
CA ALA A 35 -2.30 -4.54 21.14
C ALA A 35 -3.49 -4.17 20.24
N GLN A 36 -4.02 -2.96 20.40
CA GLN A 36 -5.07 -2.42 19.53
C GLN A 36 -4.64 -2.35 18.06
N ARG A 37 -3.41 -1.90 17.77
CA ARG A 37 -2.89 -1.85 16.39
C ARG A 37 -2.75 -3.24 15.77
N ASN A 38 -2.39 -4.25 16.55
CA ASN A 38 -2.28 -5.62 16.05
C ASN A 38 -3.65 -6.17 15.61
N GLN A 39 -4.73 -5.74 16.24
CA GLN A 39 -6.10 -6.10 15.91
C GLN A 39 -6.73 -5.22 14.82
N TYR A 40 -6.09 -4.11 14.46
CA TYR A 40 -6.63 -3.19 13.46
C TYR A 40 -6.70 -3.87 12.08
N PRO A 41 -7.82 -3.76 11.34
CA PRO A 41 -7.98 -4.39 10.04
C PRO A 41 -6.86 -4.02 9.06
N ARG A 42 -6.36 -5.02 8.33
CA ARG A 42 -5.29 -4.86 7.33
C ARG A 42 -5.81 -4.62 5.91
N ALA A 43 -7.13 -4.56 5.77
CA ALA A 43 -7.83 -4.17 4.57
C ALA A 43 -9.08 -3.39 4.96
N MET A 44 -9.53 -2.53 4.05
CA MET A 44 -10.76 -1.76 4.21
C MET A 44 -11.63 -1.95 2.99
N ARG A 45 -12.95 -1.76 3.15
CA ARG A 45 -13.86 -1.63 2.02
C ARG A 45 -13.38 -0.49 1.11
N LEU A 46 -13.47 -0.68 -0.21
CA LEU A 46 -13.15 0.35 -1.18
C LEU A 46 -14.20 1.50 -1.12
N PRO A 47 -13.81 2.76 -1.40
CA PRO A 47 -14.73 3.89 -1.49
C PRO A 47 -15.88 3.63 -2.46
N LYS A 48 -17.07 4.18 -2.18
CA LYS A 48 -18.27 3.91 -3.00
C LYS A 48 -18.10 4.24 -4.48
N ASP A 49 -17.26 5.22 -4.78
CA ASP A 49 -16.96 5.69 -6.13
C ASP A 49 -15.70 5.03 -6.72
N PHE A 50 -15.14 3.98 -6.09
CA PHE A 50 -13.87 3.37 -6.54
C PHE A 50 -13.87 2.96 -8.01
N PHE A 51 -14.97 2.37 -8.48
CA PHE A 51 -15.14 1.88 -9.85
C PHE A 51 -15.83 2.88 -10.80
N SER A 52 -15.99 4.13 -10.38
CA SER A 52 -16.48 5.18 -11.26
C SER A 52 -15.54 5.35 -12.46
N TYR A 53 -16.11 5.53 -13.65
CA TYR A 53 -15.34 5.62 -14.90
C TYR A 53 -14.45 6.86 -14.96
N TYR A 54 -13.20 6.68 -15.40
CA TYR A 54 -12.28 7.74 -15.79
C TYR A 54 -11.49 7.36 -17.04
N SER A 55 -11.12 8.35 -17.84
CA SER A 55 -10.41 8.14 -19.12
C SER A 55 -8.90 7.87 -18.95
N PHE A 56 -8.35 8.00 -17.74
CA PHE A 56 -6.93 7.80 -17.47
C PHE A 56 -6.68 7.34 -16.03
N GLY A 57 -5.56 6.64 -15.85
CA GLY A 57 -5.04 6.24 -14.54
C GLY A 57 -5.71 5.00 -13.94
N LEU A 58 -4.99 4.38 -13.02
CA LEU A 58 -5.45 3.25 -12.23
C LEU A 58 -6.07 3.75 -10.92
N PRO A 59 -7.32 3.38 -10.59
CA PRO A 59 -7.88 3.71 -9.29
C PRO A 59 -7.12 2.99 -8.17
N THR A 60 -6.61 3.77 -7.22
CA THR A 60 -5.90 3.30 -6.03
C THR A 60 -6.55 3.89 -4.80
N HIS A 61 -6.85 3.06 -3.81
CA HIS A 61 -7.46 3.47 -2.56
C HIS A 61 -6.35 3.82 -1.56
N PHE A 62 -6.42 5.02 -0.99
CA PHE A 62 -5.55 5.47 0.10
C PHE A 62 -6.35 5.70 1.38
N ALA A 63 -5.95 5.03 2.45
CA ALA A 63 -6.43 5.30 3.80
C ALA A 63 -5.27 5.71 4.72
N SER A 64 -5.46 6.78 5.48
CA SER A 64 -4.52 7.25 6.49
C SER A 64 -5.24 7.32 7.83
N ILE A 65 -4.71 6.60 8.81
CA ILE A 65 -5.27 6.48 10.15
C ILE A 65 -4.21 6.92 11.15
N VAL A 66 -4.59 7.73 12.12
CA VAL A 66 -3.73 8.12 13.22
C VAL A 66 -4.27 7.50 14.51
N GLN A 67 -3.42 6.78 15.23
CA GLN A 67 -3.71 6.37 16.59
C GLN A 67 -3.26 7.45 17.57
N ARG A 68 -4.19 7.86 18.42
CA ARG A 68 -4.02 8.77 19.55
C ARG A 68 -4.38 8.03 20.84
N PRO A 69 -4.10 8.60 22.02
CA PRO A 69 -4.42 7.96 23.29
C PRO A 69 -5.92 7.61 23.46
N ASP A 70 -6.80 8.35 22.80
CA ASP A 70 -8.26 8.16 22.81
C ASP A 70 -8.78 7.20 21.72
N GLY A 71 -7.92 6.72 20.82
CA GLY A 71 -8.26 5.70 19.83
C GLY A 71 -7.75 5.99 18.42
N PHE A 72 -8.41 5.39 17.42
CA PHE A 72 -8.08 5.55 16.01
C PHE A 72 -8.92 6.63 15.35
N ARG A 73 -8.29 7.49 14.55
CA ARG A 73 -8.95 8.48 13.72
C ARG A 73 -8.55 8.31 12.26
N ILE A 74 -9.53 8.20 11.38
CA ILE A 74 -9.30 8.18 9.92
C ILE A 74 -9.14 9.63 9.45
N ASP A 75 -7.93 9.99 9.05
CA ASP A 75 -7.60 11.33 8.52
C ASP A 75 -7.80 11.40 7.01
N ARG A 76 -7.73 10.25 6.32
CA ARG A 76 -7.99 10.13 4.89
C ARG A 76 -8.57 8.76 4.58
N ASP A 77 -9.56 8.73 3.71
CA ASP A 77 -10.11 7.54 3.05
C ASP A 77 -10.60 8.00 1.68
N CYS A 78 -9.83 7.76 0.63
CA CYS A 78 -10.18 8.23 -0.70
C CYS A 78 -9.59 7.40 -1.84
N ARG A 79 -10.24 7.47 -2.99
CA ARG A 79 -9.71 7.01 -4.28
C ARG A 79 -8.84 8.10 -4.90
N ARG A 80 -7.71 7.71 -5.50
CA ARG A 80 -6.92 8.54 -6.41
C ARG A 80 -6.62 7.77 -7.68
N LEU A 81 -6.49 8.48 -8.79
CA LEU A 81 -6.06 7.89 -10.06
C LEU A 81 -4.55 8.02 -10.15
N MET A 82 -3.87 6.88 -10.16
CA MET A 82 -2.42 6.81 -10.25
C MET A 82 -2.02 6.53 -11.69
N GLU A 83 -0.91 7.11 -12.12
CA GLU A 83 -0.36 6.78 -13.43
C GLU A 83 0.07 5.29 -13.45
N TRP A 84 -0.43 4.55 -14.44
CA TRP A 84 -0.09 3.15 -14.68
C TRP A 84 0.06 2.95 -16.19
N LYS A 85 1.27 2.60 -16.61
CA LYS A 85 1.63 2.40 -18.02
C LYS A 85 2.07 0.96 -18.22
N PRO A 86 1.88 0.39 -19.43
CA PRO A 86 2.50 -0.88 -19.81
C PRO A 86 4.01 -0.85 -19.54
N ASN A 87 4.54 -1.90 -18.90
CA ASN A 87 5.95 -2.00 -18.46
C ASN A 87 6.39 -0.83 -17.56
N GLY A 88 5.43 -0.18 -16.92
CA GLY A 88 5.64 0.97 -16.07
C GLY A 88 5.85 0.58 -14.61
N THR A 89 6.21 1.60 -13.86
CA THR A 89 6.39 1.52 -12.42
C THR A 89 5.43 2.50 -11.75
N MET A 90 4.73 2.05 -10.71
CA MET A 90 3.92 2.91 -9.84
C MET A 90 4.53 2.95 -8.45
N ARG A 91 4.83 4.15 -7.97
CA ARG A 91 5.41 4.38 -6.64
C ARG A 91 4.32 4.72 -5.64
N LEU A 92 4.21 3.90 -4.60
CA LEU A 92 3.22 4.00 -3.54
C LEU A 92 3.93 3.93 -2.20
N HIS A 93 4.31 5.08 -1.65
CA HIS A 93 5.20 5.14 -0.49
C HIS A 93 4.83 4.16 0.64
N PRO A 94 5.70 3.22 1.09
CA PRO A 94 7.12 2.97 0.73
C PRO A 94 7.35 1.89 -0.34
N PHE A 95 6.30 1.45 -1.00
CA PHE A 95 6.32 0.40 -2.01
C PHE A 95 6.50 0.93 -3.44
N GLU A 96 6.93 0.04 -4.30
CA GLU A 96 7.01 0.24 -5.74
C GLU A 96 6.42 -0.98 -6.44
N LEU A 97 5.45 -0.76 -7.33
CA LEU A 97 4.86 -1.80 -8.15
C LEU A 97 5.46 -1.71 -9.54
N ILE A 98 5.99 -2.82 -10.03
CA ILE A 98 6.62 -2.93 -11.34
C ILE A 98 5.83 -3.94 -12.15
N GLN A 99 5.32 -3.53 -13.31
CA GLN A 99 4.63 -4.44 -14.21
C GLN A 99 5.63 -5.41 -14.85
N GLN A 100 5.28 -6.69 -14.84
CA GLN A 100 5.98 -7.75 -15.55
C GLN A 100 5.05 -8.33 -16.64
N GLU A 101 5.60 -9.11 -17.58
CA GLU A 101 4.80 -9.76 -18.63
C GLU A 101 3.73 -10.68 -18.05
N SER A 102 4.04 -11.40 -16.97
CA SER A 102 3.19 -12.41 -16.34
C SER A 102 2.48 -11.93 -15.07
N GLY A 103 2.65 -10.67 -14.66
CA GLY A 103 2.17 -10.23 -13.36
C GLY A 103 2.73 -8.90 -12.87
N ILE A 104 2.91 -8.79 -11.55
CA ILE A 104 3.37 -7.58 -10.87
C ILE A 104 4.36 -7.96 -9.77
N GLN A 105 5.51 -7.30 -9.79
CA GLN A 105 6.43 -7.32 -8.66
C GLN A 105 6.15 -6.12 -7.76
N VAL A 106 6.07 -6.39 -6.45
CA VAL A 106 6.00 -5.37 -5.42
C VAL A 106 7.35 -5.35 -4.74
N HIS A 107 7.97 -4.18 -4.70
CA HIS A 107 9.19 -3.95 -3.96
C HIS A 107 8.96 -3.05 -2.77
N TYR A 108 9.68 -3.30 -1.68
CA TYR A 108 9.77 -2.42 -0.53
C TYR A 108 11.06 -1.60 -0.59
N ARG A 109 10.91 -0.27 -0.61
CA ARG A 109 12.01 0.67 -0.76
C ARG A 109 12.40 1.32 0.57
N TYR A 110 13.68 1.18 0.92
CA TYR A 110 14.29 1.89 2.04
C TYR A 110 14.86 3.23 1.58
N ASP A 111 13.99 4.14 1.11
CA ASP A 111 14.40 5.48 0.67
C ASP A 111 14.69 6.39 1.87
N TRP A 112 15.76 7.18 1.87
CA TRP A 112 16.06 8.13 2.96
C TRP A 112 15.08 9.32 3.01
N HIS A 113 14.52 9.74 1.87
CA HIS A 113 13.63 10.90 1.82
C HIS A 113 12.22 10.58 2.30
N ILE A 114 11.88 9.29 2.40
CA ILE A 114 10.50 8.86 2.58
C ILE A 114 10.38 7.64 3.52
N GLY A 115 11.39 6.79 3.58
CA GLY A 115 11.44 5.53 4.32
C GLY A 115 11.80 5.64 5.80
N ALA A 116 11.68 4.50 6.47
CA ALA A 116 11.90 4.35 7.90
C ALA A 116 13.36 4.57 8.29
N MET A 117 13.62 5.24 9.41
CA MET A 117 14.96 5.33 10.00
C MET A 117 15.26 4.08 10.86
N PRO A 118 16.48 3.51 10.81
CA PRO A 118 17.65 3.97 10.06
C PRO A 118 17.57 3.64 8.57
N GLU A 119 18.27 4.42 7.75
CA GLU A 119 18.44 4.13 6.33
C GLU A 119 19.00 2.73 6.13
N ARG A 120 18.51 2.05 5.08
CA ARG A 120 19.15 0.84 4.58
C ARG A 120 19.51 1.06 3.12
N TYR A 121 20.78 0.86 2.82
CA TYR A 121 21.33 1.12 1.51
C TYR A 121 22.28 0.00 1.09
N THR A 122 22.51 -0.09 -0.22
CA THR A 122 23.55 -0.89 -0.84
C THR A 122 24.48 0.03 -1.62
N TYR A 123 25.62 -0.49 -2.07
CA TYR A 123 26.49 0.20 -3.02
C TYR A 123 26.38 -0.49 -4.37
N ASP A 124 26.32 0.30 -5.43
CA ASP A 124 26.44 -0.25 -6.78
C ASP A 124 27.91 -0.52 -7.15
N LYS A 125 28.14 -1.02 -8.37
CA LYS A 125 29.48 -1.38 -8.86
C LYS A 125 30.43 -0.18 -8.97
N THR A 126 29.90 1.04 -8.99
CA THR A 126 30.68 2.30 -9.00
C THR A 126 30.94 2.85 -7.60
N GLY A 127 30.42 2.18 -6.56
CA GLY A 127 30.49 2.64 -5.17
C GLY A 127 29.45 3.71 -4.84
N GLN A 128 28.47 3.98 -5.71
CA GLN A 128 27.40 4.92 -5.40
C GLN A 128 26.39 4.27 -4.45
N LYS A 129 26.04 5.01 -3.40
CA LYS A 129 25.04 4.61 -2.42
C LYS A 129 23.64 4.61 -3.07
N GLN A 130 22.94 3.49 -2.97
CA GLN A 130 21.58 3.32 -3.47
C GLN A 130 20.66 2.86 -2.35
N PRO A 131 19.41 3.36 -2.27
CA PRO A 131 18.40 2.80 -1.37
C PRO A 131 18.27 1.30 -1.55
N LEU A 132 18.15 0.56 -0.45
CA LEU A 132 17.85 -0.87 -0.55
C LEU A 132 16.45 -1.03 -1.17
N ASN A 133 16.34 -1.87 -2.19
CA ASN A 133 15.09 -2.17 -2.88
C ASN A 133 14.84 -3.68 -2.83
N GLU A 134 14.03 -4.12 -1.88
CA GLU A 134 13.80 -5.53 -1.58
C GLU A 134 12.56 -6.02 -2.35
N LEU A 135 12.66 -7.12 -3.08
CA LEU A 135 11.48 -7.78 -3.67
C LEU A 135 10.60 -8.29 -2.53
N ALA A 136 9.42 -7.70 -2.37
CA ALA A 136 8.48 -8.02 -1.31
C ALA A 136 7.49 -9.10 -1.75
N LEU A 137 6.89 -8.94 -2.94
CA LEU A 137 5.92 -9.89 -3.49
C LEU A 137 6.13 -10.03 -5.01
N ASP A 138 5.89 -11.22 -5.52
CA ASP A 138 5.78 -11.50 -6.96
C ASP A 138 4.40 -12.12 -7.21
N LEU A 139 3.53 -11.37 -7.90
CA LEU A 139 2.09 -11.65 -7.99
C LEU A 139 1.70 -11.93 -9.44
N ILE A 140 0.97 -13.01 -9.66
CA ILE A 140 0.34 -13.34 -10.94
C ILE A 140 -1.16 -12.97 -10.91
N PRO A 141 -1.85 -12.85 -12.05
CA PRO A 141 -3.30 -12.70 -12.07
C PRO A 141 -4.00 -13.73 -11.19
N GLY A 142 -4.91 -13.26 -10.34
CA GLY A 142 -5.67 -14.06 -9.38
C GLY A 142 -5.10 -14.02 -7.96
N ASP A 143 -3.81 -13.72 -7.81
CA ASP A 143 -3.19 -13.56 -6.49
C ASP A 143 -3.77 -12.36 -5.73
N TYR A 144 -3.82 -12.50 -4.41
CA TYR A 144 -3.97 -11.40 -3.50
C TYR A 144 -2.71 -11.27 -2.65
N GLY A 145 -1.90 -10.25 -2.92
CA GLY A 145 -0.73 -9.90 -2.15
C GLY A 145 -1.01 -8.88 -1.04
N ARG A 146 -0.43 -9.09 0.14
CA ARG A 146 -0.39 -8.10 1.23
C ARG A 146 1.04 -7.88 1.72
N ALA A 147 1.55 -6.66 1.60
CA ALA A 147 2.84 -6.27 2.17
C ALA A 147 2.61 -5.39 3.41
N VAL A 148 3.28 -5.73 4.52
CA VAL A 148 3.15 -5.03 5.80
C VAL A 148 4.53 -4.63 6.30
N CYS A 149 4.79 -3.34 6.38
CA CYS A 149 6.07 -2.79 6.82
C CYS A 149 5.84 -1.77 7.93
N ASN A 150 6.70 -1.73 8.95
CA ASN A 150 6.68 -0.63 9.93
C ASN A 150 7.97 0.20 9.86
N GLY A 151 7.90 1.39 10.44
CA GLY A 151 9.01 2.31 10.46
C GLY A 151 8.87 3.40 11.51
N ARG A 152 9.99 4.05 11.83
CA ARG A 152 10.03 5.33 12.54
C ARG A 152 10.49 6.42 11.58
N PHE A 153 9.91 7.59 11.73
CA PHE A 153 10.10 8.72 10.84
C PHE A 153 10.25 9.98 11.69
N ARG A 154 10.96 10.96 11.17
CA ARG A 154 11.08 12.26 11.80
C ARG A 154 10.45 13.28 10.88
N ASP A 155 9.43 13.97 11.38
CA ASP A 155 8.80 15.07 10.65
C ASP A 155 9.85 16.15 10.37
N TRP A 156 9.92 16.61 9.11
CA TRP A 156 10.96 17.53 8.68
C TRP A 156 10.81 18.92 9.30
N ASP A 157 9.56 19.39 9.42
CA ASP A 157 9.26 20.75 9.87
C ASP A 157 9.33 20.86 11.40
N THR A 158 8.82 19.85 12.11
CA THR A 158 8.71 19.87 13.58
C THR A 158 9.81 19.09 14.30
N GLY A 159 10.53 18.21 13.58
CA GLY A 159 11.49 17.28 14.19
C GLY A 159 10.84 16.19 15.05
N ILE A 160 9.51 16.12 15.11
CA ILE A 160 8.78 15.17 15.94
C ILE A 160 8.91 13.77 15.35
N TRP A 161 9.28 12.82 16.20
CA TRP A 161 9.28 11.41 15.84
C TRP A 161 7.87 10.86 15.80
N TYR A 162 7.55 10.18 14.71
CA TYR A 162 6.35 9.37 14.58
C TYR A 162 6.71 7.99 14.04
N TYR A 163 5.77 7.09 14.15
CA TYR A 163 5.89 5.71 13.70
C TYR A 163 4.76 5.42 12.74
N ALA A 164 5.01 4.55 11.76
CA ALA A 164 3.96 4.12 10.86
C ALA A 164 4.02 2.60 10.63
N LEU A 165 2.87 2.06 10.30
CA LEU A 165 2.64 0.73 9.79
C LEU A 165 1.98 0.90 8.43
N ASP A 166 2.76 0.69 7.38
CA ASP A 166 2.36 0.76 6.00
C ASP A 166 1.89 -0.63 5.55
N ILE A 167 0.67 -0.67 5.03
CA ILE A 167 0.03 -1.89 4.54
C ILE A 167 -0.37 -1.65 3.10
N LEU A 168 0.09 -2.51 2.21
CA LEU A 168 -0.28 -2.49 0.80
C LEU A 168 -1.00 -3.79 0.46
N ASN A 169 -2.20 -3.67 -0.09
CA ASN A 169 -2.97 -4.75 -0.69
C ASN A 169 -2.95 -4.58 -2.20
N VAL A 170 -2.56 -5.64 -2.93
CA VAL A 170 -2.44 -5.65 -4.39
C VAL A 170 -3.10 -6.90 -4.93
N MET A 171 -3.91 -6.74 -5.97
CA MET A 171 -4.61 -7.86 -6.61
C MET A 171 -4.65 -7.66 -8.12
N PRO A 172 -3.72 -8.27 -8.87
CA PRO A 172 -3.85 -8.42 -10.32
C PRO A 172 -5.03 -9.37 -10.59
N LEU A 173 -6.01 -8.94 -11.39
CA LEU A 173 -7.26 -9.66 -11.55
C LEU A 173 -7.21 -10.63 -12.74
N THR A 174 -7.74 -11.85 -12.55
CA THR A 174 -8.08 -12.77 -13.66
C THR A 174 -9.42 -12.43 -14.30
N GLU A 175 -10.37 -11.98 -13.49
CA GLU A 175 -11.71 -11.59 -13.90
C GLU A 175 -12.01 -10.18 -13.38
N LEU A 176 -12.67 -9.38 -14.21
CA LEU A 176 -13.05 -8.02 -13.83
C LEU A 176 -14.07 -8.06 -12.68
N THR A 177 -13.97 -7.09 -11.77
CA THR A 177 -14.86 -6.96 -10.63
C THR A 177 -15.16 -5.51 -10.33
N ASP A 178 -16.35 -5.25 -9.78
CA ASP A 178 -16.76 -3.99 -9.17
C ASP A 178 -17.08 -4.15 -7.67
N SER A 179 -16.63 -5.28 -7.08
CA SER A 179 -16.82 -5.55 -5.66
C SER A 179 -16.02 -4.59 -4.79
N LEU A 180 -16.73 -3.75 -4.03
CA LEU A 180 -16.13 -2.85 -3.05
C LEU A 180 -15.48 -3.60 -1.88
N THR A 181 -15.73 -4.90 -1.73
CA THR A 181 -15.21 -5.73 -0.63
C THR A 181 -14.07 -6.66 -1.06
N SER A 182 -13.51 -6.48 -2.26
CA SER A 182 -12.49 -7.38 -2.86
C SER A 182 -11.26 -7.65 -1.98
N PHE A 183 -10.92 -6.77 -1.03
CA PHE A 183 -9.80 -6.97 -0.09
C PHE A 183 -10.22 -7.48 1.29
N THR A 184 -11.52 -7.55 1.56
CA THR A 184 -12.11 -7.90 2.87
C THR A 184 -12.94 -9.18 2.83
N ASP A 185 -13.27 -9.69 1.64
CA ASP A 185 -14.02 -10.93 1.46
C ASP A 185 -13.14 -12.19 1.50
N ARG A 186 -11.83 -12.04 1.37
CA ARG A 186 -10.85 -13.13 1.45
C ARG A 186 -9.52 -12.67 2.05
N GLU A 187 -8.77 -13.62 2.60
CA GLU A 187 -7.39 -13.38 3.05
C GLU A 187 -6.41 -13.36 1.86
N PRO A 188 -5.27 -12.67 1.98
CA PRO A 188 -4.23 -12.66 0.95
C PRO A 188 -3.61 -14.04 0.77
N SER A 189 -3.39 -14.42 -0.49
CA SER A 189 -2.66 -15.65 -0.85
C SER A 189 -1.17 -15.52 -0.60
N LYS A 190 -0.63 -14.30 -0.62
CA LYS A 190 0.80 -14.01 -0.40
C LYS A 190 0.97 -12.86 0.58
N ILE A 191 1.76 -13.08 1.63
CA ILE A 191 2.02 -12.07 2.67
C ILE A 191 3.52 -11.81 2.75
N TYR A 192 3.89 -10.54 2.67
CA TYR A 192 5.22 -10.04 3.00
C TYR A 192 5.14 -9.23 4.29
N THR A 193 6.08 -9.46 5.21
CA THR A 193 6.11 -8.76 6.49
C THR A 193 7.53 -8.32 6.82
N LYS A 194 7.71 -7.01 7.03
CA LYS A 194 8.95 -6.41 7.52
C LYS A 194 8.67 -5.56 8.75
N ILE A 195 8.77 -6.17 9.93
CA ILE A 195 8.56 -5.49 11.21
C ILE A 195 9.90 -5.28 11.90
N ASP A 196 10.40 -4.06 11.81
CA ASP A 196 11.58 -3.58 12.52
C ASP A 196 11.28 -3.28 13.99
N ARG A 197 12.30 -3.45 14.85
CA ARG A 197 12.24 -3.03 16.25
C ARG A 197 12.38 -1.51 16.31
N LEU A 198 11.33 -0.84 16.77
CA LEU A 198 11.23 0.62 16.84
C LEU A 198 11.73 1.15 18.20
N TRP A 199 13.01 0.93 18.54
CA TRP A 199 13.61 1.48 19.76
C TRP A 199 14.00 2.96 19.62
#